data_AF-A0A2X3D3Y9-F1
#
_entry.id   AF-A0A2X3D3Y9-F1
#
_cell.length_a   1.000
_cell.length_b   1.000
_cell.length_c   1.000
_cell.angle_alpha   90.00
_cell.angle_beta   90.00
_cell.angle_gamma   90.00
#
_symmetry.space_group_name_H-M   'P 1'
#
loop_
_entity.id
_entity.type
_entity.pdbx_description
1 polymer ?
#
loop_
_entity_poly.entity_id
_entity_poly.type
_entity_poly.pdbx_seq_one_letter_code
_entity_poly.pdbx_strand_id
1 'polypeptide(L)'
;MSERLSITPLGPYIGAQVSGADLTRPLSDNQFEQLYHAVLRHQVVFLREQNITPAQQRDLALRFWRPAYPSGLPSRPRGGGDYRPRYPQR
;
A
#
# COMPACT_ATOMS: atom_id res chain seq x y z
N MET A 1 -3.63 -13.40 20.58
CA MET A 1 -2.28 -13.92 20.26
C MET A 1 -1.47 -12.77 19.72
N SER A 2 -0.46 -12.33 20.46
CA SER A 2 0.29 -11.11 20.19
C SER A 2 1.39 -11.41 19.16
N GLU A 3 1.07 -11.27 17.88
CA GLU A 3 2.09 -11.39 16.82
C GLU A 3 2.88 -10.08 16.75
N ARG A 4 4.05 -10.08 17.38
CA ARG A 4 4.93 -8.91 17.49
C ARG A 4 5.81 -8.80 16.26
N LEU A 5 5.88 -7.60 15.67
CA LEU A 5 6.78 -7.30 14.58
C LEU A 5 8.16 -6.92 15.11
N SER A 6 9.21 -7.37 14.43
CA SER A 6 10.58 -6.93 14.69
C SER A 6 10.91 -5.79 13.73
N ILE A 7 11.39 -4.67 14.28
CA ILE A 7 11.68 -3.45 13.53
C ILE A 7 13.16 -3.12 13.73
N THR A 8 13.95 -3.22 12.66
CA THR A 8 15.38 -2.93 12.65
C THR A 8 15.63 -1.64 11.88
N PRO A 9 16.00 -0.52 12.52
CA PRO A 9 16.33 0.71 11.82
C PRO A 9 17.51 0.50 10.86
N LEU A 10 17.40 1.03 9.64
CA LEU A 10 18.47 0.95 8.63
C LEU A 10 19.41 2.16 8.67
N GLY A 11 18.98 3.24 9.32
CA GLY A 11 19.77 4.45 9.50
C GLY A 11 19.24 5.29 10.66
N PRO A 12 19.95 6.38 11.01
CA PRO A 12 19.62 7.22 12.15
C PRO A 12 18.34 8.06 11.93
N TYR A 13 17.98 8.36 10.69
CA TYR A 13 16.90 9.33 10.38
C TYR A 13 15.72 8.72 9.61
N ILE A 14 15.98 7.73 8.75
CA ILE A 14 14.97 7.17 7.85
C ILE A 14 15.27 5.70 7.59
N GLY A 15 14.20 4.93 7.41
CA GLY A 15 14.27 3.54 7.00
C GLY A 15 14.31 2.56 8.17
N ALA A 16 13.45 1.55 8.10
CA ALA A 16 13.54 0.36 8.93
C ALA A 16 13.20 -0.90 8.13
N GLN A 17 13.86 -2.01 8.44
CA GLN A 17 13.44 -3.33 7.99
C GLN A 17 12.47 -3.92 9.01
N VAL A 18 11.35 -4.44 8.52
CA VAL A 18 10.32 -5.07 9.36
C VAL A 18 10.28 -6.57 9.03
N SER A 19 10.33 -7.41 10.07
CA SER A 19 10.19 -8.86 9.97
C SER A 19 9.15 -9.40 10.96
N GLY A 20 8.69 -10.63 10.72
CA GLY A 20 7.60 -11.25 11.49
C GLY A 20 6.20 -10.90 10.99
N ALA A 21 6.09 -10.22 9.85
CA ALA A 21 4.83 -10.02 9.12
C ALA A 21 4.78 -10.95 7.90
N ASP A 22 3.66 -11.64 7.71
CA ASP A 22 3.33 -12.39 6.50
C ASP A 22 2.28 -11.60 5.70
N LEU A 23 2.70 -10.97 4.60
CA LEU A 23 1.79 -10.20 3.73
C LEU A 23 0.98 -11.08 2.78
N THR A 24 1.20 -12.39 2.76
CA THR A 24 0.36 -13.32 1.98
C THR A 24 -1.01 -13.54 2.61
N ARG A 25 -1.17 -13.16 3.88
CA ARG A 25 -2.43 -13.24 4.63
C ARG A 25 -2.82 -11.84 5.14
N PRO A 26 -4.11 -11.60 5.40
CA PRO A 26 -4.53 -10.37 6.06
C PRO A 26 -3.86 -10.24 7.42
N LEU A 27 -3.09 -9.16 7.63
CA LEU A 27 -2.49 -8.86 8.93
C LEU A 27 -3.57 -8.63 9.99
N SER A 28 -3.34 -9.12 11.21
CA SER A 28 -4.18 -8.76 12.35
C SER A 28 -4.15 -7.24 12.60
N ASP A 29 -5.17 -6.70 13.27
CA ASP A 29 -5.21 -5.27 13.58
C ASP A 29 -4.01 -4.84 14.43
N ASN A 30 -3.58 -5.68 15.37
CA ASN A 30 -2.41 -5.40 16.21
C ASN A 30 -1.08 -5.36 15.43
N GLN A 31 -0.89 -6.27 14.46
CA GLN A 31 0.28 -6.21 13.57
C GLN A 31 0.22 -4.99 12.64
N PHE A 32 -0.98 -4.67 12.14
CA PHE A 32 -1.15 -3.52 11.27
C PHE A 32 -0.85 -2.21 12.01
N GLU A 33 -1.30 -2.06 13.27
CA GLU A 33 -0.94 -0.91 14.11
C GLU A 33 0.58 -0.81 14.33
N GLN A 34 1.26 -1.92 14.63
CA GLN A 34 2.72 -1.93 14.77
C GLN A 34 3.42 -1.52 13.47
N LEU A 35 2.97 -2.03 12.33
CA LEU A 35 3.51 -1.69 11.02
C LEU A 35 3.25 -0.22 10.67
N TYR A 36 2.06 0.29 10.98
CA TYR A 36 1.67 1.67 10.76
C TYR A 36 2.54 2.64 11.58
N HIS A 37 2.73 2.34 12.87
CA HIS A 37 3.64 3.11 13.71
C HIS A 37 5.11 3.03 13.24
N ALA A 38 5.54 1.88 12.73
CA ALA A 38 6.88 1.75 12.14
C ALA A 38 7.05 2.67 10.93
N VAL A 39 6.04 2.74 10.04
CA VAL A 39 6.03 3.67 8.90
C VAL A 39 6.05 5.12 9.36
N LEU A 40 5.23 5.49 10.35
CA LEU A 40 5.21 6.86 10.88
C LEU A 40 6.55 7.27 11.50
N ARG A 41 7.21 6.36 12.22
CA ARG A 41 8.48 6.63 12.91
C ARG A 41 9.67 6.66 11.95
N HIS A 42 9.71 5.71 11.02
CA HIS A 42 10.87 5.49 10.15
C HIS A 42 10.67 6.02 8.73
N GLN A 43 9.52 6.61 8.43
CA GLN A 43 9.07 7.19 7.15
C GLN A 43 8.91 6.17 6.00
N VAL A 44 9.83 5.20 5.90
CA VAL A 44 9.82 4.09 4.96
C VAL A 44 10.18 2.80 5.69
N VAL A 45 9.49 1.72 5.33
CA VAL A 45 9.77 0.38 5.86
C VAL A 45 9.97 -0.62 4.74
N PHE A 46 10.85 -1.59 4.98
CA PHE A 46 11.15 -2.66 4.04
C PHE A 46 10.70 -4.00 4.62
N LEU A 47 9.82 -4.69 3.90
CA LEU A 47 9.45 -6.08 4.19
C LEU A 47 10.09 -6.96 3.12
N ARG A 48 10.96 -7.87 3.54
CA ARG A 48 11.69 -8.78 2.64
C ARG A 48 10.94 -10.11 2.51
N GLU A 49 11.22 -10.82 1.42
CA GLU A 49 10.78 -12.21 1.20
C GLU A 49 9.24 -12.37 1.14
N GLN A 50 8.56 -11.35 0.61
CA GLN A 50 7.10 -11.34 0.49
C GLN A 50 6.68 -11.74 -0.94
N ASN A 51 6.27 -12.99 -1.12
CA ASN A 51 5.70 -13.48 -2.38
C ASN A 51 4.20 -13.13 -2.45
N ILE A 52 3.89 -11.85 -2.67
CA ILE A 52 2.50 -11.37 -2.74
C ILE A 52 2.02 -11.21 -4.19
N THR A 53 0.74 -11.48 -4.39
CA THR A 53 0.03 -11.17 -5.64
C THR A 53 -0.28 -9.67 -5.71
N PRO A 54 -0.50 -9.11 -6.92
CA PRO A 54 -0.94 -7.73 -7.07
C PRO A 54 -2.25 -7.41 -6.32
N ALA A 55 -3.14 -8.39 -6.18
CA ALA A 55 -4.37 -8.25 -5.40
C ALA A 55 -4.08 -8.06 -3.91
N GLN A 56 -3.23 -8.91 -3.32
CA GLN A 56 -2.80 -8.78 -1.92
C GLN A 56 -2.08 -7.44 -1.66
N GLN A 57 -1.23 -6.99 -2.60
CA GLN A 57 -0.58 -5.69 -2.50
C GLN A 57 -1.59 -4.54 -2.48
N ARG A 58 -2.60 -4.59 -3.35
CA ARG A 58 -3.69 -3.60 -3.38
C ARG A 58 -4.49 -3.61 -2.08
N ASP A 59 -4.83 -4.78 -1.57
CA ASP A 59 -5.65 -4.92 -0.36
C ASP A 59 -4.91 -4.38 0.87
N LEU A 60 -3.59 -4.56 0.96
CA LEU A 60 -2.76 -3.90 1.97
C LEU A 60 -2.76 -2.37 1.79
N ALA A 61 -2.57 -1.89 0.56
CA ALA A 61 -2.56 -0.45 0.27
C ALA A 61 -3.89 0.22 0.63
N LEU A 62 -5.02 -0.45 0.44
CA LEU A 62 -6.36 0.04 0.83
C LEU A 62 -6.54 0.18 2.35
N ARG A 63 -5.79 -0.59 3.15
CA ARG A 63 -5.79 -0.43 4.62
C ARG A 63 -5.04 0.82 5.06
N PHE A 64 -3.94 1.15 4.37
CA PHE A 64 -3.17 2.37 4.64
C PHE A 64 -3.89 3.61 4.13
N TRP A 65 -4.38 3.54 2.90
CA TRP A 65 -5.11 4.60 2.24
C TRP A 65 -6.56 4.15 2.10
N ARG A 66 -7.39 4.47 3.10
CA ARG A 66 -8.83 4.34 2.93
C ARG A 66 -9.22 5.34 1.85
N PRO A 67 -9.65 4.91 0.65
CA PRO A 67 -9.96 5.86 -0.41
C PRO A 67 -11.10 6.74 0.09
N ALA A 68 -10.85 8.03 0.26
CA ALA A 68 -11.89 9.04 0.42
C ALA A 68 -12.56 9.26 -0.95
N TYR A 69 -13.06 8.20 -1.59
CA TYR A 69 -14.03 8.39 -2.65
C TYR A 69 -15.35 8.74 -1.94
N PRO A 70 -15.88 9.97 -2.08
CA PRO A 70 -17.31 10.14 -1.84
C PRO A 70 -18.02 9.12 -2.73
N SER A 71 -18.90 8.33 -2.13
CA SER A 71 -19.66 7.24 -2.75
C SER A 71 -20.64 7.76 -3.80
N GLY A 72 -20.14 8.39 -4.87
CA GLY A 72 -20.96 9.11 -5.83
C GLY A 72 -20.24 9.59 -7.10
N LEU A 73 -18.94 9.34 -7.29
CA LEU A 73 -18.35 9.56 -8.62
C LEU A 73 -18.83 8.44 -9.56
N PRO A 74 -19.51 8.76 -10.68
CA PRO A 74 -19.94 7.75 -11.62
C PRO A 74 -18.71 7.01 -12.14
N SER A 75 -18.76 5.68 -12.09
CA SER A 75 -17.79 4.79 -12.74
C SER A 75 -17.45 5.36 -14.10
N ARG A 76 -16.17 5.67 -14.33
CA ARG A 76 -15.69 6.14 -15.62
C ARG A 76 -16.25 5.19 -16.69
N PRO A 77 -17.12 5.65 -17.61
CA PRO A 77 -17.72 4.74 -18.57
C PRO A 77 -16.58 4.08 -19.36
N ARG A 78 -16.63 2.74 -19.49
CA ARG A 78 -15.79 2.03 -20.47
C ARG A 78 -16.28 2.43 -21.86
N GLY A 79 -15.96 3.65 -22.28
CA GLY A 79 -16.24 4.15 -23.61
C GLY A 79 -15.05 3.84 -24.51
N GLY A 80 -15.26 2.99 -25.51
CA GLY A 80 -14.41 2.91 -26.70
C GLY A 80 -14.52 4.21 -27.49
N GLY A 81 -13.88 5.26 -26.98
CA GLY A 81 -13.80 6.57 -27.62
C GLY A 81 -12.45 6.68 -28.32
N ASP A 82 -12.49 6.54 -29.63
CA ASP A 82 -11.41 6.72 -30.58
C ASP A 82 -10.71 8.08 -30.36
N TYR A 83 -9.65 8.07 -29.54
CA TYR A 83 -8.81 9.24 -29.29
C TYR A 83 -7.92 9.45 -30.51
N ARG A 84 -8.46 10.07 -31.57
CA ARG A 84 -7.64 10.67 -32.63
C ARG A 84 -7.32 12.11 -32.26
N PRO A 85 -6.07 12.43 -31.87
CA PRO A 85 -5.68 13.83 -31.71
C PRO A 85 -5.72 14.51 -33.08
N ARG A 86 -6.69 15.42 -33.27
CA ARG A 86 -6.66 16.35 -34.41
C ARG A 86 -5.60 17.40 -34.12
N TYR A 87 -4.40 17.19 -34.67
CA TYR A 87 -3.48 18.30 -34.84
C TYR A 87 -4.08 19.28 -35.85
N PRO A 88 -4.12 20.60 -35.55
CA PRO A 88 -4.44 21.59 -36.56
C PRO A 88 -3.29 21.61 -37.58
N GLN A 89 -3.59 21.17 -38.82
CA GLN A 89 -2.70 21.42 -39.95
C GLN A 89 -2.68 22.93 -40.18
N ARG A 90 -1.48 23.53 -40.10
CA ARG A 90 -1.21 24.89 -40.56
C ARG A 90 -1.20 24.94 -42.08
#